data_AF-A0A940LC01-F1
#
_entry.id   AF-A0A940LC01-F1
#
_cell.length_a   1.000
_cell.length_b   1.000
_cell.length_c   1.000
_cell.angle_alpha   90.00
_cell.angle_beta   90.00
_cell.angle_gamma   90.00
#
_symmetry.space_group_name_H-M   'P 1'
#
loop_
_entity.id
_entity.type
_entity.pdbx_description
1 polymer ?
#
loop_
_entity_poly.entity_id
_entity_poly.type
_entity_poly.pdbx_seq_one_letter_code
_entity_poly.pdbx_strand_id
1 'polypeptide(L)'
;MATDFSTGVTPNIKKFIGKIIGKIATELYDLIDDEAHRLQTYTYEIAYHSKAFKIFVAKEFDFIKEKLMQREVMLFLLKNLPNDQLKQFIDSIEPLTFEQLHTNKYFNDMFNFHKHRGVMDEMEFLYEENKLKYSRAEQLMVLGSDTNFDYFGDLNEFEGEL
;
A
#
# COMPACT_ATOMS: atom_id res chain seq x y z
N MET A 1 -19.73 -17.80 -21.79
CA MET A 1 -19.81 -18.47 -20.47
C MET A 1 -18.41 -18.91 -20.12
N ALA A 2 -17.63 -18.02 -19.50
CA ALA A 2 -16.26 -18.32 -19.08
C ALA A 2 -16.35 -19.03 -17.74
N THR A 3 -16.00 -20.32 -17.72
CA THR A 3 -15.77 -21.05 -16.48
C THR A 3 -14.47 -20.54 -15.88
N ASP A 4 -14.60 -19.75 -14.82
CA ASP A 4 -13.50 -19.47 -13.91
C ASP A 4 -12.83 -20.79 -13.53
N PHE A 5 -11.52 -20.92 -13.79
CA PHE A 5 -10.69 -21.93 -13.16
C PHE A 5 -10.56 -21.54 -11.68
N SER A 6 -11.62 -21.81 -10.91
CA SER A 6 -11.60 -21.73 -9.46
C SER A 6 -10.55 -22.74 -8.98
N THR A 7 -9.34 -22.27 -8.69
CA THR A 7 -8.36 -23.02 -7.90
C THR A 7 -9.13 -23.65 -6.74
N GLY A 8 -9.13 -24.98 -6.60
CA GLY A 8 -9.96 -25.73 -5.64
C GLY A 8 -9.74 -25.41 -4.15
N VAL A 9 -8.99 -24.35 -3.86
CA VAL A 9 -8.69 -23.85 -2.52
C VAL A 9 -9.76 -22.84 -2.12
N THR A 10 -10.79 -23.35 -1.44
CA THR A 10 -11.83 -22.50 -0.84
C THR A 10 -11.26 -21.58 0.24
N PRO A 11 -11.93 -20.46 0.59
CA PRO A 11 -11.51 -19.60 1.70
C PRO A 11 -11.30 -20.35 3.02
N ASN A 12 -12.10 -21.39 3.26
CA ASN A 12 -11.98 -22.25 4.44
C ASN A 12 -10.66 -23.03 4.44
N ILE A 13 -10.25 -23.57 3.28
CA ILE A 13 -8.97 -24.26 3.14
C ILE A 13 -7.82 -23.28 3.34
N LYS A 14 -7.89 -22.06 2.77
CA LYS A 14 -6.87 -21.01 2.99
C LYS A 14 -6.73 -20.66 4.46
N LYS A 15 -7.85 -20.50 5.17
CA LYS A 15 -7.86 -20.21 6.62
C LYS A 15 -7.26 -21.35 7.43
N PHE A 16 -7.58 -22.59 7.07
CA PHE A 16 -7.03 -23.78 7.72
C PHE A 16 -5.51 -23.88 7.54
N ILE A 17 -5.03 -23.78 6.30
CA ILE A 17 -3.59 -23.78 5.98
C ILE A 17 -2.88 -22.63 6.71
N GLY A 18 -3.43 -21.42 6.66
CA GLY A 18 -2.88 -20.26 7.35
C GLY A 18 -2.76 -20.47 8.87
N LYS A 19 -3.75 -21.11 9.49
CA LYS A 19 -3.69 -21.45 10.93
C LYS A 19 -2.58 -22.45 11.24
N ILE A 20 -2.40 -23.48 10.40
CA ILE A 20 -1.36 -24.49 10.61
C ILE A 20 0.03 -23.88 10.43
N ILE A 21 0.25 -23.20 9.29
CA ILE A 21 1.55 -22.56 9.00
C ILE A 21 1.86 -21.52 10.08
N GLY A 22 0.86 -20.73 10.47
CA GLY A 22 1.03 -19.74 11.52
C GLY A 22 1.46 -20.35 12.84
N LYS A 23 0.79 -21.43 13.28
CA LYS A 23 1.16 -22.17 14.48
C LYS A 23 2.60 -22.67 14.44
N ILE A 24 2.99 -23.34 13.34
CA ILE A 24 4.35 -23.89 13.19
C ILE A 24 5.38 -22.76 13.22
N ALA A 25 5.15 -21.70 12.44
CA ALA A 25 6.07 -20.57 12.34
C ALA A 25 6.26 -19.87 13.69
N THR A 26 5.19 -19.65 14.45
CA THR A 26 5.28 -19.02 15.77
C THR A 26 5.93 -19.91 16.81
N GLU A 27 5.60 -21.21 16.84
CA GLU A 27 6.19 -22.14 17.82
C GLU A 27 7.69 -22.30 17.61
N LEU A 28 8.15 -22.37 16.35
CA LEU A 28 9.57 -22.42 16.04
C LEU A 28 10.28 -21.11 16.40
N TYR A 29 9.65 -19.97 16.13
CA TYR A 29 10.22 -18.67 16.46
C TYR A 29 10.31 -18.47 17.98
N ASP A 30 9.26 -18.77 18.72
CA ASP A 30 9.23 -18.66 20.19
C ASP A 30 10.37 -19.54 20.80
N LEU A 31 10.64 -20.73 20.25
CA LEU A 31 11.75 -21.59 20.71
C LEU A 31 13.14 -21.01 20.39
N ILE A 32 13.30 -20.40 19.21
CA ILE A 32 14.54 -19.70 18.85
C ILE A 32 14.74 -18.47 19.75
N ASP A 33 13.67 -17.72 20.03
CA ASP A 33 13.67 -16.55 20.90
C ASP A 33 14.13 -16.92 22.32
N ASP A 34 13.54 -17.97 22.91
CA ASP A 34 13.89 -18.49 24.23
C ASP A 34 15.37 -18.91 24.30
N GLU A 35 15.85 -19.69 23.33
CA GLU A 35 17.24 -20.17 23.33
C GLU A 35 18.25 -19.05 23.06
N ALA A 36 17.94 -18.11 22.17
CA ALA A 36 18.80 -16.97 21.88
C ALA A 36 18.86 -15.99 23.07
N HIS A 37 17.75 -15.81 23.80
CA HIS A 37 17.75 -15.12 25.09
C HIS A 37 18.61 -15.84 26.12
N ARG A 38 18.45 -17.16 26.27
CA ARG A 38 19.24 -17.98 27.20
C ARG A 38 20.74 -17.90 26.92
N LEU A 39 21.13 -17.84 25.65
CA LEU A 39 22.52 -17.72 25.20
C LEU A 39 23.02 -16.26 25.11
N GLN A 40 22.15 -15.28 25.36
CA GLN A 40 22.43 -13.85 25.25
C GLN A 40 23.00 -13.42 23.88
N THR A 41 22.54 -14.06 22.80
CA THR A 41 23.02 -13.77 21.45
C THR A 41 22.22 -12.70 20.73
N TYR A 42 21.06 -12.28 21.29
CA TYR A 42 20.16 -11.24 20.75
C TYR A 42 19.74 -11.42 19.28
N THR A 43 19.97 -12.61 18.71
CA THR A 43 19.68 -12.95 17.31
C THR A 43 18.19 -13.08 17.00
N TYR A 44 17.33 -12.93 18.00
CA TYR A 44 15.89 -12.95 17.89
C TYR A 44 15.29 -11.56 17.61
N GLU A 45 16.07 -10.48 17.67
CA GLU A 45 15.54 -9.14 17.49
C GLU A 45 14.99 -8.93 16.06
N ILE A 46 13.69 -8.61 15.98
CA ILE A 46 13.01 -8.31 14.73
C ILE A 46 12.72 -6.81 14.66
N ALA A 47 13.16 -6.17 13.57
CA ALA A 47 12.82 -4.79 13.28
C ALA A 47 11.29 -4.62 13.13
N TYR A 48 10.72 -3.65 13.85
CA TYR A 48 9.27 -3.40 13.91
C TYR A 48 8.62 -3.21 12.54
N HIS A 49 9.29 -2.51 11.62
CA HIS A 49 8.78 -2.23 10.27
C HIS A 49 8.96 -3.38 9.26
N SER A 50 9.50 -4.52 9.70
CA SER A 50 9.75 -5.65 8.81
C SER A 50 8.50 -6.51 8.59
N LYS A 51 8.45 -7.23 7.46
CA LYS A 51 7.42 -8.25 7.23
C LYS A 51 7.48 -9.38 8.25
N ALA A 52 8.66 -9.66 8.80
CA ALA A 52 8.87 -10.67 9.83
C ALA A 52 8.16 -10.30 11.14
N PHE A 53 8.15 -9.00 11.51
CA PHE A 53 7.45 -8.52 12.70
C PHE A 53 5.97 -8.90 12.67
N LYS A 54 5.32 -8.67 11.53
CA LYS A 54 3.90 -8.99 11.34
C LYS A 54 3.59 -10.46 11.65
N ILE A 55 4.47 -11.36 11.21
CA ILE A 55 4.27 -12.81 11.34
C ILE A 55 4.66 -13.32 12.73
N PHE A 56 5.86 -12.99 13.19
CA PHE A 56 6.45 -13.60 14.38
C PHE A 56 6.07 -12.87 15.68
N VAL A 57 5.97 -11.54 15.62
CA VAL A 57 5.68 -10.71 16.81
C VAL A 57 4.19 -10.36 16.88
N ALA A 58 3.62 -9.79 15.82
CA ALA A 58 2.19 -9.42 15.80
C ALA A 58 1.27 -10.64 15.60
N LYS A 59 1.80 -11.77 15.13
CA LYS A 59 1.07 -13.02 14.86
C LYS A 59 -0.14 -12.81 13.92
N GLU A 60 0.03 -11.96 12.91
CA GLU A 60 -0.98 -11.60 11.91
C GLU A 60 -0.69 -12.25 10.55
N PHE A 61 -1.60 -13.10 10.07
CA PHE A 61 -1.38 -13.93 8.88
C PHE A 61 -2.28 -13.56 7.69
N ASP A 62 -3.02 -12.46 7.80
CA ASP A 62 -3.86 -11.92 6.73
C ASP A 62 -3.59 -10.42 6.56
N PHE A 63 -4.23 -9.80 5.56
CA PHE A 63 -4.10 -8.36 5.26
C PHE A 63 -5.39 -7.59 5.52
N ILE A 64 -6.26 -8.08 6.41
CA ILE A 64 -7.58 -7.47 6.64
C ILE A 64 -7.40 -6.07 7.23
N LYS A 65 -6.52 -5.92 8.22
CA LYS A 65 -6.26 -4.63 8.89
C LYS A 65 -5.66 -3.61 7.93
N GLU A 66 -4.68 -4.00 7.10
CA GLU A 66 -4.10 -3.08 6.10
C GLU A 66 -5.12 -2.67 5.06
N LYS A 67 -5.97 -3.61 4.60
CA LYS A 67 -7.04 -3.28 3.65
C LYS A 67 -8.09 -2.34 4.24
N LEU A 68 -8.40 -2.48 5.52
CA LEU A 68 -9.27 -1.54 6.21
C LEU A 68 -8.60 -0.18 6.35
N MET A 69 -7.33 -0.14 6.78
CA MET A 69 -6.54 1.08 6.89
C MET A 69 -6.47 1.83 5.56
N GLN A 70 -6.19 1.15 4.45
CA GLN A 70 -6.19 1.77 3.11
C GLN A 70 -7.51 2.45 2.77
N ARG A 71 -8.65 1.84 3.16
CA ARG A 71 -9.99 2.39 2.92
C ARG A 71 -10.28 3.58 3.82
N GLU A 72 -9.93 3.49 5.10
CA GLU A 72 -10.11 4.59 6.06
C GLU A 72 -9.25 5.80 5.70
N VAL A 73 -7.97 5.58 5.37
CA VAL A 73 -7.07 6.65 4.92
C VAL A 73 -7.58 7.27 3.61
N MET A 74 -7.99 6.45 2.64
CA MET A 74 -8.57 6.98 1.41
C MET A 74 -9.84 7.80 1.68
N LEU A 75 -10.75 7.31 2.53
CA LEU A 75 -11.96 8.03 2.91
C LEU A 75 -11.64 9.36 3.58
N PHE A 76 -10.66 9.36 4.48
CA PHE A 76 -10.17 10.57 5.14
C PHE A 76 -9.63 11.57 4.12
N LEU A 77 -8.74 11.16 3.22
CA LEU A 77 -8.15 12.02 2.20
C LEU A 77 -9.20 12.57 1.24
N LEU A 78 -10.15 11.74 0.76
CA LEU A 78 -11.22 12.17 -0.14
C LEU A 78 -12.14 13.23 0.49
N LYS A 79 -12.32 13.20 1.81
CA LYS A 79 -13.22 14.11 2.52
C LYS A 79 -12.54 15.35 3.10
N ASN A 80 -11.26 15.24 3.43
CA ASN A 80 -10.55 16.22 4.23
C ASN A 80 -9.26 16.70 3.56
N LEU A 81 -9.12 16.57 2.24
CA LEU A 81 -7.94 17.06 1.54
C LEU A 81 -7.79 18.57 1.82
N PRO A 82 -6.75 19.00 2.56
CA PRO A 82 -6.55 20.41 2.90
C PRO A 82 -6.36 21.24 1.63
N ASN A 83 -6.74 22.51 1.68
CA ASN A 83 -6.51 23.44 0.56
C ASN A 83 -5.12 24.08 0.70
N ASP A 84 -4.08 23.27 0.52
CA ASP A 84 -2.69 23.60 0.74
C ASP A 84 -1.84 23.39 -0.53
N GLN A 85 -0.52 23.35 -0.38
CA GLN A 85 0.42 23.16 -1.48
C GLN A 85 0.30 21.77 -2.12
N LEU A 86 -0.08 20.75 -1.34
CA LEU A 86 -0.37 19.43 -1.89
C LEU A 86 -1.60 19.50 -2.81
N LYS A 87 -2.64 20.23 -2.42
CA LYS A 87 -3.81 20.45 -3.30
C LYS A 87 -3.45 21.17 -4.58
N GLN A 88 -2.64 22.24 -4.49
CA GLN A 88 -2.17 22.98 -5.66
C GLN A 88 -1.34 22.10 -6.59
N PHE A 89 -0.47 21.26 -6.04
CA PHE A 89 0.31 20.29 -6.80
C PHE A 89 -0.59 19.28 -7.51
N ILE A 90 -1.56 18.68 -6.79
CA ILE A 90 -2.54 17.74 -7.36
C ILE A 90 -3.31 18.40 -8.51
N ASP A 91 -3.78 19.63 -8.31
CA ASP A 91 -4.57 20.36 -9.33
C ASP A 91 -3.75 20.74 -10.56
N SER A 92 -2.43 20.83 -10.45
CA SER A 92 -1.54 21.08 -11.58
C SER A 92 -1.40 19.89 -12.54
N ILE A 93 -1.78 18.69 -12.09
CA ILE A 93 -1.63 17.45 -12.87
C ILE A 93 -2.98 17.05 -13.44
N GLU A 94 -3.09 17.06 -14.78
CA GLU A 94 -4.28 16.55 -15.46
C GLU A 94 -4.43 15.03 -15.23
N PRO A 95 -5.58 14.53 -14.75
CA PRO A 95 -5.78 13.10 -14.50
C PRO A 95 -5.88 12.31 -15.81
N LEU A 96 -5.62 10.99 -15.73
CA LEU A 96 -5.96 10.09 -16.83
C LEU A 96 -7.48 9.88 -16.91
N THR A 97 -8.01 9.81 -18.13
CA THR A 97 -9.42 9.56 -18.40
C THR A 97 -9.71 8.06 -18.37
N PHE A 98 -9.95 7.53 -17.17
CA PHE A 98 -10.37 6.14 -16.95
C PHE A 98 -11.89 5.99 -17.16
N GLU A 99 -12.32 5.08 -18.04
CA GLU A 99 -13.73 4.91 -18.43
C GLU A 99 -14.18 3.46 -18.62
N GLN A 100 -13.25 2.49 -18.64
CA GLN A 100 -13.59 1.10 -18.95
C GLN A 100 -14.33 0.38 -17.81
N LEU A 101 -14.24 0.86 -16.57
CA LEU A 101 -14.80 0.21 -15.38
C LEU A 101 -15.70 1.17 -14.60
N HIS A 102 -16.59 0.63 -13.77
CA HIS A 102 -17.39 1.45 -12.86
C HIS A 102 -16.54 1.90 -11.65
N THR A 103 -16.89 3.04 -11.04
CA THR A 103 -16.11 3.68 -9.95
C THR A 103 -15.70 2.72 -8.82
N ASN A 104 -16.63 1.90 -8.31
CA ASN A 104 -16.30 0.96 -7.23
C ASN A 104 -15.32 -0.15 -7.65
N LYS A 105 -15.25 -0.49 -8.94
CA LYS A 105 -14.30 -1.48 -9.47
C LYS A 105 -12.88 -0.91 -9.48
N TYR A 106 -12.72 0.37 -9.81
CA TYR A 106 -11.43 1.06 -9.68
C TYR A 106 -10.91 1.00 -8.24
N PHE A 107 -11.74 1.30 -7.24
CA PHE A 107 -11.34 1.17 -5.83
C PHE A 107 -10.96 -0.28 -5.48
N ASN A 108 -11.78 -1.25 -5.90
CA ASN A 108 -11.49 -2.65 -5.60
C ASN A 108 -10.14 -3.10 -6.18
N ASP A 109 -9.87 -2.76 -7.43
CA ASP A 109 -8.67 -3.20 -8.13
C ASP A 109 -7.44 -2.44 -7.62
N MET A 110 -7.56 -1.15 -7.29
CA MET A 110 -6.52 -0.37 -6.63
C MET A 110 -6.10 -0.99 -5.27
N PHE A 111 -7.07 -1.36 -4.42
CA PHE A 111 -6.78 -2.01 -3.12
C PHE A 111 -6.33 -3.47 -3.24
N ASN A 112 -6.47 -4.08 -4.41
CA ASN A 112 -6.13 -5.47 -4.66
C ASN A 112 -5.28 -5.63 -5.92
N PHE A 113 -4.35 -4.71 -6.17
CA PHE A 113 -3.53 -4.64 -7.38
C PHE A 113 -2.72 -5.92 -7.65
N HIS A 114 -2.36 -6.68 -6.61
CA HIS A 114 -1.71 -7.99 -6.75
C HIS A 114 -2.62 -9.10 -7.32
N LYS A 115 -3.94 -8.89 -7.32
CA LYS A 115 -4.95 -9.88 -7.75
C LYS A 115 -5.66 -9.48 -9.04
N HIS A 116 -5.80 -8.18 -9.28
CA HIS A 116 -6.55 -7.65 -10.41
C HIS A 116 -5.67 -6.67 -11.18
N ARG A 117 -5.46 -6.95 -12.47
CA ARG A 117 -4.66 -6.11 -13.36
C ARG A 117 -5.48 -5.19 -14.26
N GLY A 118 -6.81 -5.30 -14.30
CA GLY A 118 -7.63 -4.55 -15.26
C GLY A 118 -7.40 -3.03 -15.29
N VAL A 119 -7.29 -2.40 -14.11
CA VAL A 119 -6.99 -0.95 -14.02
C VAL A 119 -5.56 -0.62 -14.47
N MET A 120 -4.61 -1.53 -14.22
CA MET A 120 -3.22 -1.39 -14.67
C MET A 120 -3.14 -1.53 -16.19
N ASP A 121 -3.86 -2.50 -16.76
CA ASP A 121 -3.91 -2.73 -18.20
C ASP A 121 -4.56 -1.52 -18.93
N GLU A 122 -5.63 -0.93 -18.37
CA GLU A 122 -6.23 0.31 -18.87
C GLU A 122 -5.24 1.50 -18.78
N MET A 123 -4.50 1.62 -17.66
CA MET A 123 -3.49 2.66 -17.48
C MET A 123 -2.36 2.50 -18.51
N GLU A 124 -1.82 1.30 -18.70
CA GLU A 124 -0.77 1.00 -19.69
C GLU A 124 -1.24 1.40 -21.11
N PHE A 125 -2.47 1.02 -21.49
CA PHE A 125 -3.07 1.42 -22.76
C PHE A 125 -3.17 2.95 -22.92
N LEU A 126 -3.66 3.66 -21.89
CA LEU A 126 -3.78 5.12 -21.93
C LEU A 126 -2.42 5.84 -22.01
N TYR A 127 -1.37 5.27 -21.42
CA TYR A 127 -0.01 5.80 -21.54
C TYR A 127 0.52 5.67 -22.96
N GLU A 128 0.29 4.53 -23.60
CA GLU A 128 0.71 4.26 -24.98
C GLU A 128 -0.06 5.13 -25.98
N GLU A 129 -1.40 5.14 -25.90
CA GLU A 129 -2.27 5.85 -26.84
C GLU A 129 -2.06 7.37 -26.80
N ASN A 130 -1.99 7.94 -25.60
CA ASN A 130 -1.76 9.37 -25.41
C ASN A 130 -0.27 9.78 -25.52
N LYS A 131 0.63 8.82 -25.76
CA LYS A 131 2.08 9.04 -25.87
C LYS A 131 2.66 9.81 -24.68
N LEU A 132 2.24 9.42 -23.48
CA LEU A 132 2.64 10.11 -22.26
C LEU A 132 4.12 9.93 -21.97
N LYS A 133 4.77 11.01 -21.54
CA LYS A 133 6.21 11.03 -21.26
C LYS A 133 6.50 10.44 -19.88
N TYR A 134 7.70 9.88 -19.73
CA TYR A 134 8.23 9.39 -18.45
C TYR A 134 8.21 10.46 -17.34
N SER A 135 8.40 11.74 -17.70
CA SER A 135 8.35 12.86 -16.75
C SER A 135 7.01 12.96 -16.01
N ARG A 136 5.90 12.51 -16.59
CA ARG A 136 4.60 12.46 -15.91
C ARG A 136 4.61 11.43 -14.78
N ALA A 137 5.23 10.27 -15.01
CA ALA A 137 5.35 9.22 -13.99
C ALA A 137 6.22 9.73 -12.83
N GLU A 138 7.33 10.42 -13.11
CA GLU A 138 8.17 11.03 -12.07
C GLU A 138 7.38 12.03 -11.22
N GLN A 139 6.59 12.90 -11.84
CA GLN A 139 5.72 13.85 -11.14
C GLN A 139 4.71 13.12 -10.24
N LEU A 140 4.03 12.10 -10.75
CA LEU A 140 3.05 11.33 -9.96
C LEU A 140 3.71 10.56 -8.80
N MET A 141 4.94 10.07 -8.97
CA MET A 141 5.68 9.34 -7.93
C MET A 141 6.13 10.22 -6.76
N VAL A 142 6.04 11.55 -6.88
CA VAL A 142 6.21 12.46 -5.73
C VAL A 142 5.10 12.24 -4.70
N LEU A 143 3.89 11.86 -5.13
CA LEU A 143 2.78 11.56 -4.23
C LEU A 143 3.12 10.31 -3.38
N GLY A 144 3.13 10.49 -2.05
CA GLY A 144 3.49 9.42 -1.12
C GLY A 144 4.99 9.16 -0.99
N SER A 145 5.84 10.03 -1.55
CA SER A 145 7.27 10.09 -1.23
C SER A 145 7.53 10.80 0.11
N ASP A 146 8.79 10.87 0.54
CA ASP A 146 9.21 11.63 1.74
C ASP A 146 9.14 13.16 1.55
N THR A 147 8.64 13.64 0.41
CA THR A 147 8.47 15.06 0.12
C THR A 147 7.41 15.66 1.03
N ASN A 148 7.79 16.72 1.76
CA ASN A 148 6.86 17.42 2.64
C ASN A 148 6.28 18.67 1.94
N PHE A 149 4.98 18.62 1.65
CA PHE A 149 4.24 19.73 1.04
C PHE A 149 3.77 20.77 2.06
N ASP A 150 3.93 20.55 3.36
CA ASP A 150 3.50 21.51 4.39
C ASP A 150 4.55 22.62 4.63
N TYR A 151 5.81 22.41 4.22
CA TYR A 151 6.94 23.31 4.54
C TYR A 151 7.40 24.23 3.40
N PHE A 152 6.82 24.22 2.19
CA PHE A 152 7.20 25.25 1.19
C PHE A 152 6.54 26.61 1.47
N GLY A 153 5.82 26.78 2.59
CA GLY A 153 5.10 28.02 2.94
C GLY A 153 5.97 29.13 3.53
N ASP A 154 7.10 28.81 4.16
CA ASP A 154 7.80 29.74 5.07
C ASP A 154 9.05 30.44 4.47
N LEU A 155 9.33 30.26 3.18
CA LEU A 155 10.51 30.89 2.57
C LEU A 155 10.31 32.35 2.12
N ASN A 156 9.08 32.87 2.18
CA ASN A 156 8.77 34.24 1.75
C ASN A 156 8.74 35.27 2.90
N GLU A 157 9.00 34.88 4.16
CA GLU A 157 8.96 35.80 5.30
C GLU A 157 10.33 36.41 5.70
N PHE A 158 11.42 36.06 5.02
CA PHE A 158 12.77 36.57 5.35
C PHE A 158 13.30 37.72 4.47
N GLU A 159 12.53 38.21 3.48
CA GLU A 159 12.94 39.35 2.64
C GLU A 159 12.42 40.73 3.15
N GLY A 160 12.28 40.89 4.46
CA GLY A 160 11.58 42.05 5.05
C GLY A 160 12.37 42.98 5.98
N GLU A 161 13.62 42.68 6.37
CA GLU A 161 14.38 43.56 7.28
C GLU A 161 15.87 43.63 6.93
N LEU A 162 16.25 44.57 6.05
CA LEU A 162 17.53 45.30 6.06
C LEU A 162 17.34 46.72 5.53
#